data_AF-A0A2M7AP96-F1
#
_entry.id   AF-A0A2M7AP96-F1
#
_cell.length_a   1.000
_cell.length_b   1.000
_cell.length_c   1.000
_cell.angle_alpha   90.00
_cell.angle_beta   90.00
_cell.angle_gamma   90.00
#
_symmetry.space_group_name_H-M   'P 1'
#
loop_
_entity.id
_entity.type
_entity.pdbx_description
1 polymer ?
#
loop_
_entity_poly.entity_id
_entity_poly.type
_entity_poly.pdbx_seq_one_letter_code
_entity_poly.pdbx_strand_id
1 'polypeptide(L)'
;MKRKLSYPQLLRITQVALILNAGIWFCLGVWYFFRFKEPFTDQPLGVLIVAFLMLGNACVFLFISWAITKKSRWIFSFAIFYTFINIILAFTDQVGFYDFLALLIDVILLILLVLVRRKQPNHEK
;
A
#
# COMPACT_ATOMS: atom_id res chain seq x y z
N MET A 1 -2.92 30.13 10.57
CA MET A 1 -1.49 29.75 10.61
C MET A 1 -1.34 28.25 10.32
N LYS A 2 -1.00 27.83 9.09
CA LYS A 2 -0.87 26.39 8.75
C LYS A 2 0.45 25.84 9.31
N ARG A 3 0.40 25.06 10.40
CA ARG A 3 1.58 24.36 10.95
C ARG A 3 2.11 23.38 9.89
N LYS A 4 3.31 23.60 9.37
CA LYS A 4 3.98 22.64 8.48
C LYS A 4 4.38 21.41 9.30
N LEU A 5 3.94 20.22 8.91
CA LEU A 5 4.34 18.95 9.55
C LEU A 5 5.87 18.77 9.52
N SER A 6 6.47 18.35 10.63
CA SER A 6 7.90 18.04 10.69
C SER A 6 8.22 16.71 9.99
N TYR A 7 9.49 16.50 9.60
CA TYR A 7 9.92 15.22 9.01
C TYR A 7 9.55 13.98 9.84
N PRO A 8 9.87 13.90 11.15
CA PRO A 8 9.54 12.71 11.94
C PRO A 8 8.03 12.48 12.07
N GLN A 9 7.23 13.55 12.16
CA GLN A 9 5.77 13.44 12.17
C GLN A 9 5.24 12.88 10.85
N LEU A 10 5.72 13.41 9.72
CA LEU A 10 5.29 12.98 8.39
C LEU A 10 5.71 11.52 8.11
N LEU A 11 6.91 11.12 8.53
CA LEU A 11 7.37 9.74 8.44
C LEU A 11 6.45 8.81 9.23
N ARG A 12 6.11 9.16 10.48
CA ARG A 12 5.23 8.36 11.33
C ARG A 12 3.82 8.25 10.75
N ILE A 13 3.26 9.34 10.22
CA ILE A 13 1.96 9.33 9.53
C ILE A 13 2.01 8.38 8.33
N THR A 14 3.07 8.45 7.54
CA THR A 14 3.26 7.58 6.36
C THR A 14 3.38 6.11 6.77
N GLN A 15 4.11 5.80 7.84
CA GLN A 15 4.20 4.44 8.37
C GLN A 15 2.85 3.88 8.82
N VAL A 16 2.09 4.67 9.58
CA VAL A 16 0.75 4.28 10.03
C VAL A 16 -0.17 4.06 8.84
N ALA A 17 -0.15 4.95 7.85
CA ALA A 17 -0.93 4.78 6.63
C ALA A 17 -0.56 3.50 5.87
N LEU A 18 0.73 3.17 5.76
CA LEU A 18 1.20 1.93 5.12
C LEU A 18 0.74 0.69 5.88
N ILE A 19 0.79 0.71 7.21
CA ILE A 19 0.32 -0.40 8.06
C ILE A 19 -1.19 -0.58 7.92
N LEU A 20 -1.96 0.51 7.93
CA LEU A 20 -3.40 0.46 7.73
C LEU A 20 -3.75 -0.11 6.36
N ASN A 21 -3.06 0.34 5.30
CA ASN A 21 -3.26 -0.20 3.96
C ASN A 21 -2.92 -1.69 3.89
N ALA A 22 -1.81 -2.10 4.49
CA ALA A 22 -1.47 -3.51 4.57
C ALA A 22 -2.52 -4.33 5.34
N GLY A 23 -3.08 -3.79 6.42
CA GLY A 23 -4.17 -4.42 7.17
C GLY A 23 -5.43 -4.60 6.31
N ILE A 24 -5.79 -3.61 5.49
CA ILE A 24 -6.91 -3.72 4.55
C ILE A 24 -6.66 -4.85 3.55
N TRP A 25 -5.51 -4.85 2.88
CA TRP A 25 -5.14 -5.91 1.92
C TRP A 25 -5.08 -7.29 2.56
N PHE A 26 -4.60 -7.38 3.80
CA PHE A 26 -4.56 -8.62 4.55
C PHE A 26 -5.97 -9.14 4.85
N CYS A 27 -6.85 -8.29 5.39
CA CYS A 27 -8.24 -8.64 5.69
C CYS A 27 -9.00 -9.08 4.44
N LEU A 28 -8.84 -8.37 3.32
CA LEU A 28 -9.45 -8.74 2.04
C LEU A 28 -8.88 -10.06 1.53
N GLY A 29 -7.57 -10.24 1.56
CA GLY A 29 -6.92 -11.49 1.13
C GLY A 29 -7.39 -12.70 1.94
N VAL A 30 -7.51 -12.56 3.26
CA VAL A 30 -8.06 -13.61 4.14
C VAL A 30 -9.53 -13.88 3.82
N TRP A 31 -10.34 -12.84 3.61
CA TRP A 31 -11.74 -12.99 3.24
C TRP A 31 -11.91 -13.75 1.92
N TYR A 32 -11.17 -13.37 0.87
CA TYR A 32 -11.15 -14.07 -0.42
C TYR A 32 -10.66 -15.52 -0.29
N PHE A 33 -9.65 -15.77 0.55
CA PHE A 33 -9.14 -17.12 0.78
C PHE A 33 -10.20 -18.05 1.38
N PHE A 34 -11.04 -17.56 2.30
CA PHE A 34 -12.14 -18.37 2.85
C PHE A 34 -13.32 -18.52 1.88
N ARG A 35 -13.54 -17.55 0.99
CA ARG A 35 -14.58 -17.60 -0.04
C ARG A 35 -14.36 -18.71 -1.08
N PHE A 36 -13.11 -19.14 -1.28
CA PHE A 36 -12.76 -20.30 -2.12
C PHE A 36 -13.56 -21.58 -1.79
N LYS A 37 -14.03 -21.72 -0.54
CA LYS A 37 -14.80 -22.91 -0.10
C LYS A 37 -16.29 -22.85 -0.45
N GLU A 38 -16.78 -21.76 -1.04
CA GLU A 38 -18.19 -21.63 -1.41
C GLU A 38 -18.52 -22.54 -2.61
N PRO A 39 -19.53 -23.43 -2.48
CA PRO A 39 -19.86 -24.44 -3.50
C PRO A 39 -20.36 -23.89 -4.84
N PHE A 40 -20.56 -22.57 -4.96
CA PHE A 40 -21.03 -21.88 -6.17
C PHE A 40 -19.93 -21.03 -6.84
N THR A 41 -18.66 -21.25 -6.51
CA THR A 41 -17.55 -20.50 -7.13
C THR A 41 -17.20 -21.12 -8.48
N ASP A 42 -17.65 -20.51 -9.57
CA ASP A 42 -17.40 -21.00 -10.94
C ASP A 42 -15.91 -21.00 -11.35
N GLN A 43 -15.06 -20.24 -10.63
CA GLN A 43 -13.62 -20.11 -10.92
C GLN A 43 -12.74 -20.14 -9.65
N PRO A 44 -12.57 -21.33 -9.01
CA PRO A 44 -11.88 -21.45 -7.73
C PRO A 44 -10.40 -21.03 -7.80
N LEU A 45 -9.70 -21.32 -8.91
CA LEU A 45 -8.31 -20.90 -9.10
C LEU A 45 -8.15 -19.38 -9.18
N GLY A 46 -9.10 -18.68 -9.83
CA GLY A 46 -9.06 -17.21 -9.94
C GLY A 46 -9.16 -16.54 -8.57
N VAL A 47 -10.10 -17.01 -7.73
CA VAL A 47 -10.28 -16.52 -6.35
C VAL A 47 -9.01 -16.74 -5.52
N LEU A 48 -8.36 -17.89 -5.67
CA LEU A 48 -7.13 -18.21 -4.94
C LEU A 48 -5.97 -17.30 -5.37
N ILE A 49 -5.79 -17.07 -6.67
CA ILE A 49 -4.77 -16.15 -7.21
C ILE A 49 -4.97 -14.75 -6.64
N VAL A 50 -6.21 -14.24 -6.68
CA VAL A 50 -6.55 -12.91 -6.12
C VAL A 50 -6.24 -12.85 -4.63
N ALA A 51 -6.61 -13.88 -3.85
CA ALA A 51 -6.30 -13.94 -2.42
C ALA A 51 -4.79 -13.84 -2.14
N PHE A 52 -3.96 -14.59 -2.89
CA PHE A 52 -2.51 -14.53 -2.76
C PHE A 52 -1.92 -13.19 -3.20
N LEU A 53 -2.46 -12.57 -4.25
CA LEU A 53 -2.04 -11.23 -4.67
C LEU A 53 -2.33 -10.19 -3.58
N MET A 54 -3.51 -10.24 -2.96
CA MET A 54 -3.88 -9.35 -1.85
C MET A 54 -2.97 -9.55 -0.62
N LEU A 55 -2.71 -10.79 -0.24
CA LEU A 55 -1.78 -11.10 0.87
C LEU A 55 -0.34 -10.68 0.54
N GLY A 56 0.09 -10.87 -0.70
CA GLY A 56 1.38 -10.39 -1.21
C GLY A 56 1.50 -8.87 -1.08
N ASN A 57 0.47 -8.13 -1.52
CA ASN A 57 0.40 -6.67 -1.36
C ASN A 57 0.52 -6.26 0.11
N ALA A 58 -0.21 -6.91 1.02
CA ALA A 58 -0.10 -6.65 2.45
C ALA A 58 1.33 -6.83 2.99
N CYS A 59 1.98 -7.93 2.62
CA CYS A 59 3.37 -8.20 3.01
C CYS A 59 4.33 -7.12 2.49
N VAL A 60 4.19 -6.68 1.25
CA VAL A 60 5.03 -5.64 0.67
C VAL A 60 4.80 -4.29 1.37
N PHE A 61 3.56 -3.89 1.65
CA PHE A 61 3.29 -2.64 2.37
C PHE A 61 3.79 -2.66 3.81
N LEU A 62 3.68 -3.79 4.52
CA LEU A 62 4.30 -3.97 5.84
C LEU A 62 5.82 -3.86 5.76
N PHE A 63 6.43 -4.54 4.79
CA PHE A 63 7.87 -4.46 4.57
C PHE A 63 8.32 -3.03 4.28
N ILE A 64 7.62 -2.31 3.40
CA ILE A 64 7.90 -0.90 3.10
C ILE A 64 7.78 -0.05 4.38
N SER A 65 6.72 -0.22 5.17
CA SER A 65 6.51 0.56 6.41
C SER A 65 7.66 0.41 7.40
N TRP A 66 8.20 -0.81 7.54
CA TRP A 66 9.40 -1.05 8.33
C TRP A 66 10.64 -0.46 7.66
N ALA A 67 10.83 -0.70 6.37
CA ALA A 67 12.03 -0.36 5.62
C ALA A 67 12.25 1.15 5.50
N ILE A 68 11.19 1.97 5.41
CA ILE A 68 11.32 3.43 5.28
C ILE A 68 11.98 4.10 6.50
N THR A 69 12.01 3.43 7.66
CA THR A 69 12.76 3.88 8.85
C THR A 69 14.27 3.98 8.60
N LYS A 70 14.80 3.17 7.67
CA LYS A 70 16.23 3.12 7.34
C LYS A 70 16.70 4.32 6.51
N LYS A 71 15.79 5.21 6.10
CA LYS A 71 16.09 6.44 5.34
C LYS A 71 16.89 6.20 4.05
N SER A 72 16.81 5.01 3.44
CA SER A 72 17.52 4.75 2.18
C SER A 72 16.75 5.33 0.99
N ARG A 73 17.48 6.03 0.10
CA ARG A 73 16.92 6.59 -1.14
C ARG A 73 16.30 5.50 -2.03
N TRP A 74 16.90 4.31 -2.05
CA TRP A 74 16.41 3.15 -2.80
C TRP A 74 15.07 2.64 -2.26
N ILE A 75 14.93 2.58 -0.93
CA ILE A 75 13.68 2.13 -0.29
C ILE A 75 12.54 3.09 -0.61
N PHE A 76 12.76 4.40 -0.54
CA PHE A 76 11.73 5.37 -0.92
C PHE A 76 11.37 5.29 -2.40
N SER A 77 12.36 5.10 -3.29
CA SER A 77 12.11 4.99 -4.73
C SER A 77 11.31 3.73 -5.04
N PHE A 78 11.66 2.60 -4.41
CA PHE A 78 10.90 1.35 -4.49
C PHE A 78 9.47 1.52 -3.96
N ALA A 79 9.30 2.15 -2.80
CA ALA A 79 7.98 2.38 -2.21
C ALA A 79 7.07 3.23 -3.11
N ILE A 80 7.60 4.33 -3.65
CA ILE A 80 6.90 5.21 -4.60
C ILE A 80 6.52 4.43 -5.85
N PHE A 81 7.48 3.71 -6.45
CA PHE A 81 7.26 2.94 -7.67
C PHE A 81 6.21 1.84 -7.47
N TYR A 82 6.31 1.08 -6.38
CA TYR A 82 5.37 0.01 -6.05
C TYR A 82 3.96 0.55 -5.80
N THR A 83 3.83 1.65 -5.05
CA THR A 83 2.53 2.31 -4.81
C THR A 83 1.94 2.85 -6.12
N PHE A 84 2.78 3.41 -7.00
CA PHE A 84 2.36 3.89 -8.31
C PHE A 84 1.85 2.76 -9.22
N ILE A 85 2.51 1.60 -9.22
CA ILE A 85 2.03 0.42 -9.93
C ILE A 85 0.68 -0.03 -9.36
N ASN A 86 0.52 -0.08 -8.03
CA ASN A 86 -0.77 -0.45 -7.42
C ASN A 86 -1.91 0.48 -7.85
N ILE A 87 -1.66 1.79 -7.94
CA ILE A 87 -2.64 2.76 -8.47
C ILE A 87 -3.02 2.42 -9.92
N ILE A 88 -2.04 2.13 -10.79
CA ILE A 88 -2.31 1.76 -12.18
C ILE A 88 -3.13 0.48 -12.24
N LEU A 89 -2.77 -0.54 -11.46
CA LEU A 89 -3.50 -1.81 -11.41
C LEU A 89 -4.95 -1.62 -10.93
N ALA A 90 -5.16 -0.77 -9.92
CA ALA A 90 -6.49 -0.44 -9.44
C ALA A 90 -7.35 0.29 -10.49
N PHE A 91 -6.76 1.06 -11.41
CA PHE A 91 -7.48 1.63 -12.55
C PHE A 91 -7.84 0.60 -13.62
N THR A 92 -7.09 -0.49 -13.74
CA THR A 92 -7.34 -1.55 -14.73
C THR A 92 -8.35 -2.59 -14.26
N ASP A 93 -8.59 -2.67 -12.95
CA ASP A 93 -9.65 -3.52 -12.40
C ASP A 93 -11.03 -2.91 -12.65
N GLN A 94 -12.08 -3.73 -12.65
CA GLN A 94 -13.45 -3.21 -12.74
C GLN A 94 -13.71 -2.30 -11.55
N VAL A 95 -14.14 -1.06 -11.80
CA VAL A 95 -14.25 -0.05 -10.75
C VAL A 95 -15.45 -0.35 -9.85
N GLY A 96 -15.23 -1.12 -8.79
CA GLY A 96 -16.14 -1.27 -7.66
C GLY A 96 -15.95 -0.15 -6.63
N PHE A 97 -16.91 0.00 -5.72
CA PHE A 97 -16.82 0.97 -4.61
C PHE A 97 -15.59 0.70 -3.71
N TYR A 98 -15.26 -0.57 -3.47
CA TYR A 98 -14.09 -0.96 -2.68
C TYR A 98 -12.78 -0.62 -3.39
N ASP A 99 -12.72 -0.79 -4.71
CA ASP A 99 -11.52 -0.48 -5.51
C ASP A 99 -11.25 1.03 -5.56
N PHE A 100 -12.32 1.84 -5.62
CA PHE A 100 -12.21 3.29 -5.52
C PHE A 100 -11.64 3.74 -4.16
N LEU A 101 -12.05 3.12 -3.06
CA LEU A 101 -11.50 3.40 -1.73
C LEU A 101 -10.02 3.00 -1.63
N ALA A 102 -9.65 1.82 -2.14
CA ALA A 102 -8.26 1.38 -2.19
C ALA A 102 -7.39 2.35 -3.01
N LEU A 103 -7.88 2.77 -4.18
CA LEU A 103 -7.23 3.75 -5.04
C LEU A 103 -7.01 5.09 -4.32
N LEU A 104 -8.02 5.59 -3.61
CA LEU A 104 -7.89 6.84 -2.84
C LEU A 104 -6.81 6.73 -1.76
N ILE A 105 -6.76 5.61 -1.05
CA ILE A 105 -5.73 5.34 -0.03
C ILE A 105 -4.34 5.29 -0.65
N ASP A 106 -4.18 4.61 -1.78
CA ASP A 106 -2.89 4.50 -2.47
C ASP A 106 -2.41 5.85 -3.02
N VAL A 107 -3.32 6.69 -3.54
CA VAL A 107 -3.00 8.07 -3.96
C VAL A 107 -2.52 8.91 -2.77
N ILE A 108 -3.21 8.83 -1.62
CA ILE A 108 -2.79 9.52 -0.39
C ILE A 108 -1.41 9.02 0.06
N LEU A 109 -1.18 7.71 0.03
CA LEU A 109 0.11 7.09 0.36
C LEU A 109 1.23 7.58 -0.55
N LEU A 110 0.98 7.63 -1.86
CA LEU A 110 1.96 8.10 -2.84
C LEU A 110 2.34 9.56 -2.54
N ILE A 111 1.36 10.42 -2.28
CA ILE A 111 1.60 11.82 -1.90
C ILE A 111 2.44 11.89 -0.62
N LEU A 112 2.09 11.12 0.42
CA LEU A 112 2.83 11.09 1.68
C LEU A 112 4.29 10.64 1.46
N LEU A 113 4.51 9.55 0.72
CA LEU A 113 5.85 9.05 0.39
C LEU A 113 6.71 10.09 -0.34
N VAL A 114 6.13 10.78 -1.33
CA VAL A 114 6.82 11.87 -2.05
C VAL A 114 7.14 13.04 -1.12
N LEU A 115 6.22 13.43 -0.24
CA LEU A 115 6.44 14.51 0.71
C LEU A 115 7.53 14.16 1.74
N VAL A 116 7.55 12.91 2.26
CA VAL A 116 8.61 12.44 3.15
C VAL A 116 9.95 12.48 2.43
N ARG A 117 10.02 11.94 1.21
CA ARG A 117 11.25 11.90 0.42
C ARG A 117 11.83 13.29 0.16
N ARG A 118 10.97 14.28 -0.13
CA ARG A 118 11.37 15.69 -0.33
C ARG A 118 11.90 16.36 0.94
N LYS A 119 11.36 15.99 2.11
CA LYS A 119 11.79 16.53 3.41
C LYS A 119 12.94 15.78 4.04
N GLN A 120 13.31 14.63 3.46
CA GLN A 120 14.39 13.82 3.99
C GLN A 120 15.71 14.60 3.87
N PRO A 121 16.43 14.82 4.98
CA PRO A 121 17.76 15.42 4.90
C PRO A 121 18.67 14.49 4.09
N ASN A 122 19.34 15.04 3.07
CA ASN A 122 20.33 14.31 2.30
C ASN A 122 21.46 13.89 3.24
N HIS A 123 21.51 12.61 3.61
CA HIS A 123 22.76 11.99 4.02
C HIS A 123 23.49 11.60 2.74
N GLU A 124 24.02 12.61 2.05
CA GLU A 124 25.17 12.42 1.18
C GLU A 124 26.35 12.31 2.14
N LYS A 125 26.82 11.07 2.33
CA LYS A 125 28.18 10.80 2.74
C LYS A 125 28.97 10.54 1.48
#